data_AF-A0A9P4K1A6-F1
#
_entry.id   AF-A0A9P4K1A6-F1
#
_cell.length_a   1.000
_cell.length_b   1.000
_cell.length_c   1.000
_cell.angle_alpha   90.00
_cell.angle_beta   90.00
_cell.angle_gamma   90.00
#
_symmetry.space_group_name_H-M   'P 1'
#
loop_
_entity.id
_entity.type
_entity.pdbx_description
1 polymer ?
#
loop_
_entity_poly.entity_id
_entity_poly.type
_entity_poly.pdbx_seq_one_letter_code
_entity_poly.pdbx_strand_id
1 'polypeptide(L)'
;MCKRWKKKYTCDCTSHSFLDMCIPAKRSNIICESVEEEKTLRKSHFPCYDCIRLEWKKEQIAAMEAQAAADREREKAEEKAKQEKVRREAEERAARERKEDARREQQRKLEAERARKEGGAWVSAPNKKSRGKKGYGSGGGGHIGSPMTPKPPNARPVAPTILQAAPKGVDPGGRAGHWGPTRSKSQNRGGRKF
;
A
#
# COMPACT_ATOMS: atom_id res chain seq x y z
N MET A 1 -25.39 -1.68 58.30
CA MET A 1 -24.24 -2.58 58.10
C MET A 1 -23.67 -2.39 56.71
N CYS A 2 -22.38 -2.68 56.50
CA CYS A 2 -21.80 -2.68 55.16
C CYS A 2 -22.37 -3.85 54.36
N LYS A 3 -22.53 -3.69 53.04
CA LYS A 3 -23.12 -4.70 52.16
C LYS A 3 -22.25 -4.95 50.95
N ARG A 4 -22.03 -6.21 50.60
CA ARG A 4 -21.43 -6.60 49.32
C ARG A 4 -22.51 -6.86 48.30
N TRP A 5 -22.30 -6.38 47.07
CA TRP A 5 -23.23 -6.57 45.97
C TRP A 5 -22.48 -6.71 44.66
N LYS A 6 -23.08 -7.40 43.69
CA LYS A 6 -22.54 -7.57 42.33
C LYS A 6 -23.53 -6.99 41.32
N LYS A 7 -23.00 -6.50 40.20
CA LYS A 7 -23.78 -6.06 39.05
C LYS A 7 -23.87 -7.19 38.03
N LYS A 8 -25.03 -7.30 37.38
CA LYS A 8 -25.22 -8.08 36.16
C LYS A 8 -25.30 -7.11 34.98
N TYR A 9 -24.33 -7.18 34.07
CA TYR A 9 -24.28 -6.33 32.86
C TYR A 9 -25.25 -6.81 31.78
N THR A 10 -25.52 -5.97 30.79
CA THR A 10 -26.39 -6.31 29.65
C THR A 10 -25.81 -7.42 28.78
N CYS A 11 -24.48 -7.60 28.80
CA CYS A 11 -23.77 -8.72 28.17
C CYS A 11 -23.74 -10.00 29.03
N ASP A 12 -24.62 -10.12 30.03
CA ASP A 12 -24.71 -11.22 31.01
C ASP A 12 -23.47 -11.48 31.89
N CYS A 13 -22.40 -10.70 31.71
CA CYS A 13 -21.25 -10.74 32.59
C CYS A 13 -21.63 -10.29 34.01
N THR A 14 -20.98 -10.89 35.01
CA THR A 14 -21.10 -10.47 36.41
C THR A 14 -19.88 -9.62 36.79
N SER A 15 -20.11 -8.51 37.47
CA SER A 15 -19.01 -7.65 37.94
C SER A 15 -18.23 -8.27 39.10
N HIS A 16 -17.09 -7.65 39.43
CA HIS A 16 -16.49 -7.82 40.75
C HIS A 16 -17.47 -7.41 41.86
N SER A 17 -17.24 -7.92 43.07
CA SER A 17 -18.03 -7.55 44.25
C SER A 17 -17.73 -6.11 44.65
N PHE A 18 -18.75 -5.26 44.67
CA PHE A 18 -18.69 -3.91 45.21
C PHE A 18 -19.05 -3.93 46.69
N LEU A 19 -18.43 -3.03 47.46
CA LEU A 19 -18.73 -2.82 48.87
C LEU A 19 -19.49 -1.49 49.03
N ASP A 20 -20.72 -1.56 49.52
CA ASP A 20 -21.46 -0.39 49.99
C ASP A 20 -21.22 -0.22 51.49
N MET A 21 -20.46 0.81 51.85
CA MET A 21 -20.12 1.11 53.24
C MET A 21 -21.26 1.89 53.92
N CYS A 22 -21.60 1.50 55.14
CA CYS A 22 -22.57 2.24 55.95
C CYS A 22 -22.03 3.64 56.32
N ILE A 23 -22.91 4.56 56.73
CA ILE A 23 -22.54 5.95 57.08
C ILE A 23 -21.43 6.00 58.14
N PRO A 24 -21.49 5.22 59.24
CA PRO A 24 -20.39 5.16 60.21
C PRO A 24 -19.05 4.73 59.59
N ALA A 25 -19.05 3.65 58.80
CA ALA A 25 -17.85 3.12 58.14
C ALA A 25 -17.23 4.11 57.14
N LYS A 26 -18.07 4.90 56.44
CA LYS A 26 -17.59 6.00 55.57
C LYS A 26 -16.89 7.11 56.34
N ARG A 27 -17.31 7.39 57.57
CA ARG A 27 -16.69 8.43 58.41
C ARG A 27 -15.42 7.94 59.10
N SER A 28 -15.37 6.68 59.53
CA SER A 28 -14.24 6.11 60.25
C SER A 28 -13.21 5.39 59.37
N ASN A 29 -13.52 5.12 58.10
CA ASN A 29 -12.77 4.22 57.22
C ASN A 29 -12.57 2.79 57.78
N ILE A 30 -13.44 2.37 58.71
CA ILE A 30 -13.43 1.02 59.27
C ILE A 30 -14.67 0.27 58.77
N ILE A 31 -14.46 -0.88 58.14
CA ILE A 31 -15.54 -1.75 57.64
C ILE A 31 -16.22 -2.46 58.81
N CYS A 32 -17.54 -2.69 58.73
CA CYS A 32 -18.23 -3.51 59.71
C CYS A 32 -17.65 -4.94 59.73
N GLU A 33 -17.57 -5.56 60.90
CA GLU A 33 -17.09 -6.94 61.08
C GLU A 33 -17.98 -7.95 60.33
N SER A 34 -19.30 -7.77 60.39
CA SER A 34 -20.25 -8.49 59.56
C SER A 34 -20.60 -7.70 58.30
N VAL A 35 -20.27 -8.27 57.14
CA VAL A 35 -20.63 -7.74 55.83
C VAL A 35 -21.60 -8.71 55.17
N GLU A 36 -22.84 -8.30 55.00
CA GLU A 36 -23.87 -9.11 54.35
C GLU A 36 -23.66 -9.15 52.84
N GLU A 37 -23.78 -10.32 52.23
CA GLU A 37 -23.75 -10.47 50.77
C GLU A 37 -25.17 -10.44 50.20
N GLU A 38 -25.44 -9.45 49.34
CA GLU A 38 -26.71 -9.31 48.63
C GLU A 38 -26.81 -10.41 47.57
N LYS A 39 -27.73 -11.38 47.77
CA LYS A 39 -27.94 -12.51 46.85
C LYS A 39 -28.49 -12.07 45.49
N THR A 40 -29.22 -10.96 45.45
CA THR A 40 -29.81 -10.41 44.24
C THR A 40 -28.79 -9.55 43.48
N LEU A 41 -28.45 -9.97 42.26
CA LEU A 41 -27.58 -9.19 41.38
C LEU A 41 -28.28 -7.90 40.94
N ARG A 42 -27.61 -6.76 41.07
CA ARG A 42 -28.14 -5.48 40.61
C ARG A 42 -28.01 -5.37 39.10
N LYS A 43 -29.08 -4.98 38.42
CA LYS A 43 -29.04 -4.81 36.95
C LYS A 43 -28.20 -3.58 36.59
N SER A 44 -27.31 -3.75 35.62
CA SER A 44 -26.57 -2.67 34.98
C SER A 44 -27.26 -2.30 33.66
N HIS A 45 -27.32 -1.01 33.35
CA HIS A 45 -27.83 -0.50 32.09
C HIS A 45 -26.79 -0.53 30.96
N PHE A 46 -25.54 -0.82 31.28
CA PHE A 46 -24.42 -0.81 30.33
C PHE A 46 -23.81 -2.21 30.17
N PRO A 47 -23.16 -2.49 29.02
CA PRO A 47 -22.28 -3.63 28.87
C PRO A 47 -21.03 -3.48 29.74
N CYS A 48 -20.37 -4.60 30.06
CA CYS A 48 -19.13 -4.55 30.82
C CYS A 48 -18.00 -3.93 29.98
N TYR A 49 -17.01 -3.34 30.65
CA TYR A 49 -15.88 -2.68 29.99
C TYR A 49 -15.12 -3.62 29.05
N ASP A 50 -14.97 -4.90 29.43
CA ASP A 50 -14.24 -5.87 28.62
C ASP A 50 -14.98 -6.20 27.32
N CYS A 51 -16.31 -6.31 27.34
CA CYS A 51 -17.12 -6.48 26.14
C CYS A 51 -17.00 -5.25 25.23
N ILE A 52 -17.15 -4.04 25.77
CA ILE A 52 -16.97 -2.79 24.99
C ILE A 52 -15.58 -2.75 24.35
N ARG A 53 -14.55 -3.11 25.12
CA ARG A 53 -13.16 -3.11 24.65
C ARG A 53 -12.93 -4.16 23.56
N LEU A 54 -13.59 -5.31 23.63
CA LEU A 54 -13.53 -6.34 22.59
C LEU A 54 -14.23 -5.91 21.32
N GLU A 55 -15.42 -5.29 21.41
CA GLU A 55 -16.14 -4.73 20.27
C GLU A 55 -15.29 -3.66 19.56
N TRP A 56 -14.74 -2.72 20.32
CA TRP A 56 -13.86 -1.70 19.78
C TRP A 56 -12.63 -2.29 19.05
N LYS A 57 -12.02 -3.34 19.60
CA LYS A 57 -10.91 -4.03 18.91
C LYS A 57 -11.36 -4.69 17.61
N LYS A 58 -12.55 -5.30 17.59
CA LYS A 58 -13.10 -5.91 16.37
C LYS A 58 -13.37 -4.85 15.31
N GLU A 59 -13.91 -3.69 15.70
CA GLU A 59 -14.13 -2.55 14.80
C GLU A 59 -12.81 -2.02 14.23
N GLN A 60 -11.77 -1.91 15.05
CA GLN A 60 -10.44 -1.49 14.59
C GLN A 60 -9.83 -2.45 13.58
N ILE A 61 -9.94 -3.76 13.84
CA ILE A 61 -9.46 -4.80 12.90
C ILE A 61 -10.25 -4.72 11.59
N ALA A 62 -11.58 -4.64 11.66
CA ALA A 62 -12.44 -4.54 10.49
C ALA A 62 -12.15 -3.27 9.66
N ALA A 63 -11.91 -2.14 10.32
CA ALA A 63 -11.54 -0.89 9.65
C ALA A 63 -10.18 -1.01 8.94
N MET A 64 -9.19 -1.64 9.59
CA MET A 64 -7.87 -1.88 8.99
C MET A 64 -7.95 -2.84 7.80
N GLU A 65 -8.74 -3.91 7.91
CA GLU A 65 -8.96 -4.85 6.81
C GLU A 65 -9.69 -4.21 5.63
N ALA A 66 -10.69 -3.37 5.89
CA ALA A 66 -11.40 -2.62 4.86
C ALA A 66 -10.47 -1.63 4.13
N GLN A 67 -9.59 -0.94 4.86
CA GLN A 67 -8.58 -0.07 4.25
C GLN A 67 -7.58 -0.87 3.42
N ALA A 68 -7.05 -1.98 3.94
CA ALA A 68 -6.13 -2.84 3.20
C ALA A 68 -6.78 -3.43 1.94
N ALA A 69 -8.07 -3.77 1.99
CA ALA A 69 -8.82 -4.21 0.81
C ALA A 69 -8.97 -3.08 -0.21
N ALA A 70 -9.32 -1.87 0.23
CA ALA A 70 -9.43 -0.70 -0.64
C ALA A 70 -8.08 -0.35 -1.32
N ASP A 71 -6.97 -0.41 -0.58
CA ASP A 71 -5.64 -0.17 -1.13
C ASP A 71 -5.25 -1.23 -2.16
N ARG A 72 -5.52 -2.53 -1.90
CA ARG A 72 -5.28 -3.60 -2.87
C ARG A 72 -6.08 -3.41 -4.16
N GLU A 73 -7.33 -2.98 -4.06
CA GLU A 73 -8.15 -2.70 -5.25
C GLU A 73 -7.64 -1.44 -5.99
N ARG A 74 -7.16 -0.43 -5.27
CA ARG A 74 -6.51 0.74 -5.87
C ARG A 74 -5.24 0.34 -6.64
N GLU A 75 -4.38 -0.48 -6.04
CA GLU A 75 -3.15 -0.98 -6.68
C GLU A 75 -3.46 -1.79 -7.95
N LYS A 76 -4.45 -2.69 -7.89
CA LYS A 76 -4.90 -3.44 -9.08
C LYS A 76 -5.46 -2.53 -10.17
N ALA A 77 -6.22 -1.50 -9.80
CA ALA A 77 -6.74 -0.53 -10.76
C ALA A 77 -5.62 0.30 -11.40
N GLU A 78 -4.63 0.73 -10.60
CA GLU A 78 -3.44 1.43 -11.09
C GLU A 78 -2.59 0.55 -12.01
N GLU A 79 -2.41 -0.73 -11.69
CA GLU A 79 -1.68 -1.67 -12.53
C GLU A 79 -2.38 -1.88 -13.87
N LYS A 80 -3.71 -2.09 -13.85
CA LYS A 80 -4.52 -2.20 -15.09
C LYS A 80 -4.42 -0.94 -15.94
N ALA A 81 -4.51 0.25 -15.31
CA ALA A 81 -4.36 1.52 -16.01
C ALA A 81 -2.96 1.68 -16.63
N LYS A 82 -1.90 1.24 -15.94
CA LYS A 82 -0.53 1.22 -16.49
C LYS A 82 -0.41 0.26 -17.67
N GLN A 83 -0.95 -0.95 -17.56
CA GLN A 83 -0.93 -1.94 -18.63
C GLN A 83 -1.68 -1.45 -19.88
N GLU A 84 -2.86 -0.83 -19.70
CA GLU A 84 -3.61 -0.25 -20.80
C GLU A 84 -2.86 0.90 -21.48
N LYS A 85 -2.21 1.77 -20.69
CA LYS A 85 -1.39 2.86 -21.22
C LYS A 85 -0.23 2.33 -22.07
N VAL A 86 0.47 1.29 -21.61
CA VAL A 86 1.56 0.65 -22.36
C VAL A 86 1.02 0.04 -23.67
N ARG A 87 -0.13 -0.63 -23.62
CA ARG A 87 -0.76 -1.21 -24.82
C ARG A 87 -1.09 -0.14 -25.85
N ARG A 88 -1.70 0.97 -25.40
CA ARG A 88 -2.06 2.10 -26.27
C ARG A 88 -0.83 2.78 -26.87
N GLU A 89 0.24 2.98 -26.09
CA GLU A 89 1.47 3.58 -26.60
C GLU A 89 2.15 2.68 -27.64
N ALA A 90 2.16 1.36 -27.42
CA ALA A 90 2.71 0.39 -28.38
C ALA A 90 1.93 0.39 -29.70
N GLU A 91 0.58 0.41 -29.63
CA GLU A 91 -0.29 0.51 -30.81
C GLU A 91 -0.07 1.84 -31.57
N GLU A 92 0.05 2.95 -30.85
CA GLU A 92 0.31 4.25 -31.47
C GLU A 92 1.68 4.31 -32.15
N ARG A 93 2.72 3.76 -31.51
CA ARG A 93 4.07 3.68 -32.08
C ARG A 93 4.08 2.82 -33.34
N ALA A 94 3.47 1.64 -33.29
CA ALA A 94 3.35 0.78 -34.46
C ALA A 94 2.57 1.44 -35.61
N ALA A 95 1.50 2.19 -35.29
CA ALA A 95 0.75 2.95 -36.31
C ALA A 95 1.57 4.10 -36.91
N ARG A 96 2.40 4.77 -36.09
CA ARG A 96 3.29 5.84 -36.54
C ARG A 96 4.38 5.31 -37.47
N GLU A 97 5.01 4.20 -37.12
CA GLU A 97 6.02 3.55 -37.95
C GLU A 97 5.45 3.08 -39.30
N ARG A 98 4.27 2.45 -39.32
CA ARG A 98 3.60 2.07 -40.58
C ARG A 98 3.30 3.26 -41.49
N LYS A 99 2.88 4.40 -40.91
CA LYS A 99 2.62 5.64 -41.66
C LYS A 99 3.92 6.23 -42.23
N GLU A 100 5.00 6.19 -41.47
CA GLU A 100 6.29 6.69 -41.91
C GLU A 100 6.88 5.83 -43.03
N ASP A 101 6.83 4.51 -42.90
CA ASP A 101 7.30 3.59 -43.95
C ASP A 101 6.47 3.71 -45.23
N ALA A 102 5.14 3.85 -45.12
CA ALA A 102 4.28 4.14 -46.28
C ALA A 102 4.68 5.45 -46.97
N ARG A 103 5.03 6.50 -46.20
CA ARG A 103 5.53 7.76 -46.76
C ARG A 103 6.88 7.58 -47.46
N ARG A 104 7.81 6.84 -46.86
CA ARG A 104 9.13 6.56 -47.47
C ARG A 104 8.97 5.74 -48.76
N GLU A 105 8.06 4.77 -48.77
CA GLU A 105 7.78 3.98 -49.97
C GLU A 105 7.14 4.82 -51.08
N GLN A 106 6.20 5.71 -50.75
CA GLN A 106 5.63 6.66 -51.70
C GLN A 106 6.70 7.58 -52.29
N GLN A 107 7.61 8.11 -51.46
CA GLN A 107 8.74 8.92 -51.95
C GLN A 107 9.65 8.13 -52.89
N ARG A 108 10.00 6.88 -52.53
CA ARG A 108 10.79 5.98 -53.40
C ARG A 108 10.08 5.68 -54.71
N LYS A 109 8.76 5.47 -54.70
CA LYS A 109 7.95 5.24 -55.91
C LYS A 109 7.94 6.46 -56.83
N LEU A 110 7.73 7.66 -56.27
CA LEU A 110 7.75 8.91 -57.04
C LEU A 110 9.14 9.21 -57.62
N GLU A 111 10.21 8.94 -56.87
CA GLU A 111 11.58 9.10 -57.36
C GLU A 111 11.91 8.08 -58.46
N ALA A 112 11.50 6.82 -58.30
CA ALA A 112 11.64 5.80 -59.34
C ALA A 112 10.83 6.12 -60.61
N GLU A 113 9.64 6.70 -60.48
CA GLU A 113 8.83 7.14 -61.61
C GLU A 113 9.48 8.36 -62.31
N ARG A 114 9.99 9.33 -61.55
CA ARG A 114 10.76 10.46 -62.10
C ARG A 114 12.00 9.95 -62.84
N ALA A 115 12.78 9.05 -62.24
CA ALA A 115 13.92 8.43 -62.88
C ALA A 115 13.53 7.64 -64.14
N ARG A 116 12.38 6.96 -64.15
CA ARG A 116 11.85 6.28 -65.34
C ARG A 116 11.41 7.26 -66.43
N LYS A 117 10.88 8.41 -66.07
CA LYS A 117 10.41 9.45 -66.99
C LYS A 117 11.56 10.28 -67.56
N GLU A 118 12.60 10.54 -66.77
CA GLU A 118 13.81 11.26 -67.18
C GLU A 118 14.86 10.34 -67.83
N GLY A 119 14.87 9.05 -67.48
CA GLY A 119 15.78 8.02 -68.00
C GLY A 119 15.42 7.44 -69.37
N GLY A 120 14.93 8.26 -70.29
CA GLY A 120 14.68 7.90 -71.70
C GLY A 120 15.95 7.71 -72.54
N ALA A 121 17.02 7.11 -71.99
CA ALA A 121 18.29 6.91 -72.69
C ALA A 121 18.89 5.54 -72.36
N TRP A 122 18.51 4.54 -73.17
CA TRP A 122 19.22 3.30 -73.52
C TRP A 122 20.13 2.65 -72.45
N VAL A 123 19.61 1.66 -71.73
CA VAL A 123 20.45 0.58 -71.20
C VAL A 123 20.45 -0.57 -72.21
N SER A 124 21.52 -0.67 -73.00
CA SER A 124 21.82 -1.85 -73.81
C SER A 124 21.94 -3.09 -72.92
N ALA A 125 21.26 -4.16 -73.33
CA ALA A 125 21.27 -5.45 -72.65
C ALA A 125 22.70 -6.04 -72.49
N PRO A 126 23.03 -6.68 -71.37
CA PRO A 126 24.33 -7.34 -71.20
C PRO A 126 24.37 -8.71 -71.89
N ASN A 127 25.40 -8.86 -72.71
CA ASN A 127 25.79 -10.04 -73.46
C ASN A 127 26.31 -11.17 -72.53
N LYS A 128 26.00 -12.42 -72.86
CA LYS A 128 26.48 -13.63 -72.18
C LYS A 128 28.01 -13.81 -72.35
N LYS A 129 28.81 -13.82 -71.28
CA LYS A 129 30.03 -14.69 -71.19
C LYS A 129 30.68 -14.80 -69.80
N SER A 130 30.43 -15.94 -69.16
CA SER A 130 31.37 -16.88 -68.52
C SER A 130 32.29 -16.49 -67.34
N ARG A 131 32.30 -17.44 -66.37
CA ARG A 131 33.46 -18.12 -65.77
C ARG A 131 34.07 -17.56 -64.48
N GLY A 132 33.48 -17.98 -63.35
CA GLY A 132 34.17 -18.65 -62.24
C GLY A 132 35.01 -17.82 -61.26
N LYS A 133 34.58 -17.78 -59.99
CA LYS A 133 35.50 -18.05 -58.88
C LYS A 133 34.77 -18.63 -57.68
N LYS A 134 35.37 -19.72 -57.19
CA LYS A 134 35.04 -20.59 -56.08
C LYS A 134 35.15 -19.82 -54.76
N GLY A 135 34.08 -19.81 -53.96
CA GLY A 135 34.06 -19.29 -52.59
C GLY A 135 33.11 -20.13 -51.77
N TYR A 136 33.68 -21.09 -51.07
CA TYR A 136 33.04 -22.16 -50.30
C TYR A 136 32.84 -21.68 -48.85
N GLY A 137 31.65 -21.91 -48.30
CA GLY A 137 31.27 -21.63 -46.91
C GLY A 137 29.74 -21.58 -46.86
N SER A 138 29.01 -22.70 -46.83
CA SER A 138 29.10 -23.84 -45.89
C SER A 138 29.13 -23.38 -44.44
N GLY A 139 27.96 -23.40 -43.81
CA GLY A 139 27.76 -23.05 -42.41
C GLY A 139 26.29 -22.86 -42.04
N GLY A 140 25.42 -23.76 -42.48
CA GLY A 140 24.15 -23.99 -41.80
C GLY A 140 24.38 -24.88 -40.57
N GLY A 141 23.44 -24.84 -39.63
CA GLY A 141 23.33 -25.85 -38.57
C GLY A 141 23.29 -25.27 -37.17
N GLY A 142 22.14 -25.39 -36.52
CA GLY A 142 21.87 -24.85 -35.20
C GLY A 142 22.41 -25.65 -34.03
N HIS A 143 22.21 -25.07 -32.85
CA HIS A 143 22.15 -25.68 -31.52
C HIS A 143 21.28 -24.72 -30.69
N ILE A 144 20.01 -25.01 -30.37
CA ILE A 144 19.54 -25.86 -29.28
C ILE A 144 20.40 -25.72 -28.01
N GLY A 145 19.87 -24.95 -27.06
CA GLY A 145 19.98 -25.24 -25.62
C GLY A 145 20.89 -24.33 -24.79
N SER A 146 20.31 -23.34 -24.10
CA SER A 146 20.16 -23.45 -22.64
C SER A 146 19.38 -22.26 -22.04
N PRO A 147 18.31 -22.51 -21.28
CA PRO A 147 17.68 -21.49 -20.45
C PRO A 147 18.63 -21.16 -19.30
N MET A 148 18.88 -19.87 -19.08
CA MET A 148 19.52 -19.46 -17.83
C MET A 148 18.54 -19.77 -16.69
N THR A 149 18.89 -20.80 -15.92
CA THR A 149 18.20 -21.17 -14.69
C THR A 149 18.23 -20.02 -13.69
N PRO A 150 17.11 -19.72 -13.03
CA PRO A 150 17.08 -18.80 -11.90
C PRO A 150 17.77 -19.44 -10.69
N LYS A 151 18.60 -18.68 -9.99
CA LYS A 151 19.22 -19.05 -8.72
C LYS A 151 18.35 -18.53 -7.57
N PRO A 152 17.78 -19.38 -6.71
CA PRO A 152 17.33 -18.99 -5.37
C PRO A 152 18.18 -19.70 -4.29
N PRO A 153 17.93 -19.44 -3.00
CA PRO A 153 18.08 -18.18 -2.29
C PRO A 153 19.22 -18.32 -1.26
N ASN A 154 20.03 -17.27 -1.03
CA ASN A 154 20.81 -17.22 0.20
C ASN A 154 20.32 -16.06 1.06
N ALA A 155 19.61 -16.44 2.11
CA ALA A 155 19.12 -15.59 3.16
C ALA A 155 20.29 -14.97 3.92
N ARG A 156 20.29 -13.64 4.01
CA ARG A 156 20.75 -12.90 5.18
C ARG A 156 20.10 -11.51 5.15
N PRO A 157 19.17 -11.20 6.06
CA PRO A 157 18.72 -9.83 6.24
C PRO A 157 19.84 -9.05 6.95
N VAL A 158 20.51 -8.16 6.22
CA VAL A 158 21.26 -7.06 6.83
C VAL A 158 20.31 -5.88 6.85
N ALA A 159 19.88 -5.51 8.05
CA ALA A 159 19.08 -4.31 8.28
C ALA A 159 19.85 -3.08 7.80
N PRO A 160 19.28 -2.22 6.95
CA PRO A 160 19.72 -0.84 6.88
C PRO A 160 18.89 -0.05 7.89
N THR A 161 19.53 0.28 9.01
CA THR A 161 19.15 1.41 9.85
C THR A 161 19.24 2.66 8.98
N ILE A 162 18.15 3.03 8.33
CA ILE A 162 17.98 4.35 7.74
C ILE A 162 17.20 5.18 8.75
N LEU A 163 17.96 5.93 9.55
CA LEU A 163 17.50 7.19 10.13
C LEU A 163 17.16 8.12 8.97
N GLN A 164 15.95 8.02 8.45
CA GLN A 164 15.40 9.04 7.58
C GLN A 164 15.08 10.25 8.46
N ALA A 165 16.01 11.20 8.43
CA ALA A 165 15.76 12.56 8.85
C ALA A 165 14.53 13.08 8.08
N ALA A 166 13.50 13.47 8.83
CA ALA A 166 12.31 14.08 8.27
C ALA A 166 12.69 15.35 7.49
N PRO A 167 12.22 15.52 6.24
CA PRO A 167 12.28 16.83 5.61
C PRO A 167 11.36 17.78 6.40
N LYS A 168 11.92 18.93 6.81
CA LYS A 168 11.15 20.06 7.32
C LYS A 168 10.31 20.62 6.17
N GLY A 169 9.17 19.98 5.94
CA GLY A 169 8.13 20.42 5.02
C GLY A 169 7.32 21.53 5.66
N VAL A 170 7.38 22.70 5.03
CA VAL A 170 6.49 23.84 5.23
C VAL A 170 5.05 23.37 5.05
N ASP A 171 4.20 23.63 6.05
CA ASP A 171 2.76 23.37 6.08
C ASP A 171 2.04 24.40 5.18
N PRO A 172 1.53 24.05 3.98
CA PRO A 172 0.81 24.98 3.14
C PRO A 172 -0.66 24.98 3.55
N GLY A 173 -0.94 25.61 4.69
CA GLY A 173 -2.24 26.22 4.96
C GLY A 173 -3.36 25.29 5.42
N GLY A 174 -4.03 25.74 6.49
CA GLY A 174 -5.41 25.36 6.77
C GLY A 174 -5.66 24.60 8.06
N ARG A 175 -4.85 24.78 9.12
CA ARG A 175 -5.22 24.31 10.46
C ARG A 175 -6.39 25.14 11.00
N ALA A 176 -7.58 24.55 10.90
CA ALA A 176 -8.73 24.87 11.74
C ALA A 176 -8.31 24.89 13.22
N GLY A 177 -8.83 25.89 13.94
CA GLY A 177 -8.33 26.37 15.22
C GLY A 177 -8.15 25.32 16.32
N HIS A 178 -7.07 25.50 17.07
CA HIS A 178 -6.82 24.82 18.34
C HIS A 178 -7.72 25.44 19.42
N TRP A 179 -8.97 24.98 19.53
CA TRP A 179 -9.86 25.34 20.64
C TRP A 179 -9.62 24.38 21.81
N GLY A 180 -8.56 24.65 22.57
CA GLY A 180 -8.26 23.93 23.80
C GLY A 180 -7.28 24.72 24.67
N PRO A 181 -7.44 24.73 26.00
CA PRO A 181 -6.60 25.51 26.89
C PRO A 181 -5.14 25.09 26.74
N THR A 182 -4.29 26.06 26.38
CA THR A 182 -2.85 25.85 26.27
C THR A 182 -2.31 25.57 27.67
N ARG A 183 -1.83 24.33 27.86
CA ARG A 183 -1.23 23.87 29.11
C ARG A 183 0.01 24.73 29.39
N SER A 184 -0.12 25.71 30.28
CA SER A 184 1.02 26.51 30.73
C SER A 184 2.02 25.59 31.43
N LYS A 185 3.28 25.68 31.01
CA LYS A 185 4.40 24.96 31.63
C LYS A 185 4.63 25.52 33.04
N SER A 186 3.87 25.01 34.01
CA SER A 186 4.21 25.08 35.43
C SER A 186 5.04 23.84 35.75
N GLN A 187 6.37 23.97 35.75
CA GLN A 187 7.29 23.19 36.59
C GLN A 187 8.73 23.61 36.29
N ASN A 188 9.15 24.72 36.90
CA ASN A 188 10.53 24.86 37.34
C ASN A 188 10.58 25.78 38.57
N ARG A 189 10.32 25.22 39.76
CA ARG A 189 10.86 25.76 40.99
C ARG A 189 11.61 24.63 41.67
N GLY A 190 12.92 24.71 41.50
CA GLY A 190 13.91 23.85 42.10
C GLY A 190 13.89 23.91 43.62
N GLY A 191 14.58 22.93 44.18
CA GLY A 191 14.53 22.57 45.59
C GLY A 191 14.95 23.68 46.55
N ARG A 192 14.36 23.60 47.75
CA ARG A 192 15.05 23.96 48.98
C ARG A 192 15.23 22.70 49.80
N LYS A 193 16.49 22.30 49.94
CA LYS A 193 17.00 21.60 51.12
C LYS A 193 17.01 22.63 52.25
N PHE A 194 16.40 22.28 53.37
CA PHE A 194 16.90 22.40 54.76
C PHE A 194 15.77 21.92 55.68
#